data_AF-A0A7X8R4N3-F1
#
_entry.id   AF-A0A7X8R4N3-F1
#
_cell.length_a   1.000
_cell.length_b   1.000
_cell.length_c   1.000
_cell.angle_alpha   90.00
_cell.angle_beta   90.00
_cell.angle_gamma   90.00
#
_symmetry.space_group_name_H-M   'P 1'
#
loop_
_entity.id
_entity.type
_entity.pdbx_description
1 polymer ?
#
loop_
_entity_poly.entity_id
_entity_poly.type
_entity_poly.pdbx_seq_one_letter_code
_entity_poly.pdbx_strand_id
1 'polypeptide(L)'
;MKHPFFAQRAGIRRLVRRLAACMLVLTLQGLRASENIGLERSRLHAIQHKGPAVDFFDGALLGNGGLGAVVTTRPDAIVVYFGHNSVWDIRIAENHREEIGTFAYVFERVKAIPDTLKSLTEDNWYKNYAQTARDNYRQSYPRPFPCGALLLGFDRRRIEVLGHHLDLSNGICRIDLYVDHEPASLELFIFLQQDELWFRLLDQYGRLRPNCFNRMRLIPDPSTVDAFPPVPAPGSELAFYQRLPFRQPPSGEPVKDHPKDRAFQLEVQVSCPLSTHKRLDWEGNPKIMEQWERSMNDETPLIGCAALWEGLADSLAEATIVREAPSAERYDAVQNQNQRQWADYWGCSAVVLSDSELEKIWYRNLYFLNCSAKAGTTCPGLFANWSYQQIGTAWHGDYHMNYNTQQPFWATFSSNHLDKNLPYVDLVEKLMPVSRRWAKEYYNLPGAYFPHSAYPVEMTMNPYPAPDWGWEICETPWTVQGLWWHYLYSMDVDYLRTRAFTPIAEAV
;
A
#
# COMPACT_ATOMS: atom_id res chain seq x y z
N MET A 1 -54.59 -24.06 -49.70
CA MET A 1 -53.55 -23.27 -50.41
C MET A 1 -52.42 -22.99 -49.43
N LYS A 2 -51.25 -23.62 -49.62
CA LYS A 2 -50.04 -23.37 -48.81
C LYS A 2 -49.21 -22.31 -49.53
N HIS A 3 -48.90 -21.19 -48.86
CA HIS A 3 -48.03 -20.13 -49.38
C HIS A 3 -46.56 -20.40 -48.99
N PRO A 4 -45.57 -20.18 -49.89
CA PRO A 4 -44.18 -20.54 -49.68
C PRO A 4 -43.39 -19.34 -49.14
N PHE A 5 -43.28 -19.20 -47.83
CA PHE A 5 -42.38 -18.19 -47.22
C PHE A 5 -41.47 -18.74 -46.13
N PHE A 6 -41.64 -20.00 -45.73
CA PHE A 6 -40.88 -20.61 -44.63
C PHE A 6 -39.63 -21.40 -45.05
N ALA A 7 -39.44 -21.69 -46.35
CA ALA A 7 -38.28 -22.47 -46.81
C ALA A 7 -36.99 -21.63 -47.00
N GLN A 8 -37.10 -20.31 -47.20
CA GLN A 8 -35.93 -19.46 -47.50
C GLN A 8 -35.12 -19.03 -46.24
N ARG A 9 -35.72 -19.04 -45.05
CA ARG A 9 -35.04 -18.65 -43.80
C ARG A 9 -34.11 -19.74 -43.23
N ALA A 10 -34.30 -21.01 -43.59
CA ALA A 10 -33.47 -22.11 -43.11
C ALA A 10 -32.11 -22.21 -43.84
N GLY A 11 -32.08 -21.87 -45.14
CA GLY A 11 -30.85 -21.88 -45.95
C GLY A 11 -29.87 -20.78 -45.55
N ILE A 12 -30.36 -19.57 -45.28
CA ILE A 12 -29.54 -18.41 -44.91
C ILE A 12 -28.90 -18.61 -43.53
N ARG A 13 -29.61 -19.19 -42.56
CA ARG A 13 -29.07 -19.47 -41.21
C ARG A 13 -27.96 -20.54 -41.21
N ARG A 14 -27.98 -21.50 -42.14
CA ARG A 14 -26.90 -22.49 -42.30
C ARG A 14 -25.67 -21.92 -43.00
N LEU A 15 -25.85 -21.00 -43.95
CA LEU A 15 -24.73 -20.34 -44.64
C LEU A 15 -24.00 -19.34 -43.72
N VAL A 16 -24.74 -18.56 -42.92
CA VAL A 16 -24.17 -17.63 -41.94
C VAL A 16 -23.41 -18.36 -40.82
N ARG A 17 -23.90 -19.52 -40.35
CA ARG A 17 -23.18 -20.34 -39.36
C ARG A 17 -21.91 -20.98 -39.90
N ARG A 18 -21.86 -21.36 -41.18
CA ARG A 18 -20.64 -21.91 -41.81
C ARG A 18 -19.61 -20.82 -42.14
N LEU A 19 -20.05 -19.63 -42.56
CA LEU A 19 -19.16 -18.47 -42.76
C LEU A 19 -18.61 -17.94 -41.43
N ALA A 20 -19.41 -17.91 -40.36
CA ALA A 20 -18.94 -17.55 -39.02
C ALA A 20 -17.93 -18.58 -38.46
N ALA A 21 -18.16 -19.87 -38.67
CA ALA A 21 -17.21 -20.92 -38.25
C ALA A 21 -15.90 -20.91 -39.06
N CYS A 22 -15.94 -20.64 -40.38
CA CYS A 22 -14.72 -20.50 -41.17
C CYS A 22 -13.95 -19.20 -40.85
N MET A 23 -14.63 -18.08 -40.54
CA MET A 23 -13.96 -16.88 -40.05
C MET A 23 -13.35 -17.08 -38.65
N LEU A 24 -14.01 -17.82 -37.76
CA LEU A 24 -13.48 -18.13 -36.42
C LEU A 24 -12.23 -19.03 -36.47
N VAL A 25 -12.18 -19.97 -37.41
CA VAL A 25 -11.03 -20.89 -37.57
C VAL A 25 -9.86 -20.22 -38.30
N LEU A 26 -10.13 -19.28 -39.22
CA LEU A 26 -9.09 -18.51 -39.90
C LEU A 26 -8.50 -17.37 -39.05
N THR A 27 -9.22 -16.86 -38.04
CA THR A 27 -8.64 -15.94 -37.04
C THR A 27 -7.82 -16.67 -35.97
N LEU A 28 -8.19 -17.92 -35.62
CA LEU A 28 -7.49 -18.71 -34.60
C LEU A 28 -6.13 -19.27 -35.06
N GLN A 29 -5.82 -19.30 -36.36
CA GLN A 29 -4.51 -19.74 -36.87
C GLN A 29 -3.57 -18.58 -37.26
N GLY A 30 -4.06 -17.33 -37.19
CA GLY A 30 -3.29 -16.10 -37.46
C GLY A 30 -2.94 -15.26 -36.22
N LEU A 31 -3.54 -15.53 -35.05
CA LEU A 31 -3.21 -14.90 -33.77
C LEU A 31 -1.95 -15.53 -33.15
N ARG A 32 -0.80 -15.39 -33.81
CA ARG A 32 0.48 -15.42 -33.11
C ARG A 32 0.68 -14.03 -32.51
N ALA A 33 0.60 -13.95 -31.18
CA ALA A 33 0.89 -12.78 -30.36
C ALA A 33 0.35 -11.45 -30.89
N SER A 34 -0.89 -11.09 -30.54
CA SER A 34 -1.24 -9.66 -30.54
C SER A 34 -0.27 -8.99 -29.55
N GLU A 35 0.60 -8.12 -30.06
CA GLU A 35 1.51 -7.30 -29.26
C GLU A 35 0.70 -6.64 -28.13
N ASN A 36 1.14 -6.84 -26.88
CA ASN A 36 0.53 -6.20 -25.74
C ASN A 36 0.94 -4.73 -25.76
N ILE A 37 0.14 -3.91 -26.45
CA ILE A 37 0.41 -2.48 -26.66
C ILE A 37 0.60 -1.78 -25.31
N GLY A 38 -0.21 -2.11 -24.30
CA GLY A 38 -0.07 -1.50 -22.97
C GLY A 38 1.30 -1.78 -22.36
N LEU A 39 1.76 -3.03 -22.43
CA LEU A 39 3.07 -3.44 -21.94
C LEU A 39 4.20 -2.73 -22.70
N GLU A 40 4.12 -2.64 -24.03
CA GLU A 40 5.12 -1.96 -24.85
C GLU A 40 5.19 -0.46 -24.57
N ARG A 41 4.04 0.21 -24.49
CA ARG A 41 3.97 1.63 -24.19
C ARG A 41 4.46 1.92 -22.77
N SER A 42 4.15 1.06 -21.79
CA SER A 42 4.59 1.26 -20.40
C SER A 42 6.12 1.34 -20.25
N ARG A 43 6.90 0.62 -21.08
CA ARG A 43 8.37 0.68 -21.11
C ARG A 43 8.93 2.06 -21.45
N LEU A 44 8.18 2.83 -22.25
CA LEU A 44 8.60 4.17 -22.69
C LEU A 44 8.52 5.20 -21.55
N HIS A 45 7.81 4.88 -20.47
CA HIS A 45 7.46 5.82 -19.41
C HIS A 45 8.19 5.59 -18.09
N ALA A 46 9.30 4.86 -18.15
CA ALA A 46 10.17 4.58 -17.02
C ALA A 46 10.51 5.85 -16.21
N ILE A 47 10.74 5.67 -14.91
CA ILE A 47 11.16 6.73 -14.00
C ILE A 47 12.68 6.63 -13.84
N GLN A 48 13.38 7.73 -14.08
CA GLN A 48 14.84 7.77 -14.04
C GLN A 48 15.29 8.89 -13.11
N HIS A 49 16.29 8.59 -12.28
CA HIS A 49 16.97 9.57 -11.45
C HIS A 49 18.47 9.49 -11.70
N LYS A 50 19.10 10.65 -11.90
CA LYS A 50 20.56 10.74 -12.12
C LYS A 50 21.25 11.04 -10.80
N GLY A 51 22.28 10.26 -10.50
CA GLY A 51 23.02 10.33 -9.24
C GLY A 51 22.21 9.81 -8.05
N PRO A 52 22.78 9.94 -6.84
CA PRO A 52 22.13 9.50 -5.60
C PRO A 52 20.81 10.23 -5.33
N ALA A 53 19.72 9.47 -5.19
CA ALA A 53 18.41 9.89 -4.69
C ALA A 53 18.37 9.74 -3.17
N VAL A 54 18.80 10.77 -2.45
CA VAL A 54 19.02 10.69 -0.98
C VAL A 54 17.72 10.89 -0.20
N ASP A 55 16.81 11.72 -0.72
CA ASP A 55 15.52 11.99 -0.09
C ASP A 55 14.52 10.84 -0.34
N PHE A 56 13.60 10.66 0.60
CA PHE A 56 12.55 9.64 0.48
C PHE A 56 11.68 9.86 -0.77
N PHE A 57 11.36 11.11 -1.10
CA PHE A 57 10.52 11.46 -2.25
C PHE A 57 11.25 11.38 -3.60
N ASP A 58 12.59 11.32 -3.59
CA ASP A 58 13.40 11.09 -4.79
C ASP A 58 13.58 9.59 -5.09
N GLY A 59 13.20 8.72 -4.15
CA GLY A 59 13.40 7.27 -4.24
C GLY A 59 12.48 6.58 -5.25
N ALA A 60 12.93 5.44 -5.76
CA ALA A 60 12.10 4.60 -6.64
C ALA A 60 11.04 3.86 -5.82
N LEU A 61 9.79 4.00 -6.24
CA LEU A 61 8.63 3.43 -5.57
C LEU A 61 8.27 2.07 -6.16
N LEU A 62 8.23 1.06 -5.29
CA LEU A 62 7.85 -0.32 -5.58
C LEU A 62 6.64 -0.71 -4.72
N GLY A 63 5.77 -1.60 -5.22
CA GLY A 63 4.70 -2.17 -4.40
C GLY A 63 3.90 -3.25 -5.12
N ASN A 64 3.18 -4.06 -4.34
CA ASN A 64 2.23 -5.06 -4.84
C ASN A 64 0.77 -4.76 -4.46
N GLY A 65 0.49 -3.58 -3.88
CA GLY A 65 -0.81 -3.18 -3.35
C GLY A 65 -1.06 -3.59 -1.89
N GLY A 66 -0.13 -4.33 -1.28
CA GLY A 66 -0.03 -4.54 0.16
C GLY A 66 1.31 -4.04 0.68
N LEU A 67 2.39 -4.77 0.40
CA LEU A 67 3.77 -4.34 0.65
C LEU A 67 4.17 -3.21 -0.29
N GLY A 68 4.74 -2.15 0.29
CA GLY A 68 5.37 -1.04 -0.42
C GLY A 68 6.83 -0.93 -0.03
N ALA A 69 7.67 -0.52 -0.97
CA ALA A 69 9.04 -0.14 -0.70
C ALA A 69 9.46 1.13 -1.44
N VAL A 70 10.25 1.97 -0.79
CA VAL A 70 10.92 3.12 -1.40
C VAL A 70 12.42 2.89 -1.40
N VAL A 71 13.02 2.85 -2.59
CA VAL A 71 14.44 2.59 -2.79
C VAL A 71 15.18 3.93 -2.97
N THR A 72 15.92 4.34 -1.94
CA THR A 72 16.79 5.51 -1.98
C THR A 72 18.24 5.10 -2.16
N THR A 73 19.01 6.02 -2.72
CA THR A 73 20.42 5.84 -3.02
C THR A 73 21.21 6.97 -2.39
N ARG A 74 22.09 6.62 -1.46
CA ARG A 74 23.04 7.53 -0.83
C ARG A 74 24.42 7.37 -1.47
N PRO A 75 25.32 8.35 -1.32
CA PRO A 75 26.70 8.19 -1.76
C PRO A 75 27.45 7.01 -1.12
N ASP A 76 27.00 6.50 0.04
CA ASP A 76 27.64 5.45 0.84
C ASP A 76 26.79 4.20 1.07
N ALA A 77 25.52 4.21 0.63
CA ALA A 77 24.59 3.12 0.90
C ALA A 77 23.41 3.12 -0.07
N ILE A 78 22.78 1.96 -0.23
CA ILE A 78 21.42 1.84 -0.77
C ILE A 78 20.49 1.58 0.43
N VAL A 79 19.35 2.27 0.49
CA VAL A 79 18.38 2.11 1.57
C VAL A 79 17.01 1.80 0.98
N VAL A 80 16.35 0.77 1.50
CA VAL A 80 15.01 0.36 1.10
C VAL A 80 14.10 0.50 2.31
N TYR A 81 13.16 1.45 2.26
CA TYR A 81 12.17 1.68 3.31
C TYR A 81 10.92 0.86 3.04
N PHE A 82 10.43 0.12 4.03
CA PHE A 82 9.25 -0.73 3.89
C PHE A 82 8.03 -0.13 4.58
N GLY A 83 6.86 -0.33 3.98
CA GLY A 83 5.56 -0.09 4.59
C GLY A 83 4.55 -1.12 4.09
N HIS A 84 3.40 -1.20 4.74
CA HIS A 84 2.36 -2.17 4.37
C HIS A 84 0.97 -1.62 4.69
N ASN A 85 0.02 -1.75 3.75
CA ASN A 85 -1.33 -1.19 3.89
C ASN A 85 -2.10 -1.71 5.13
N SER A 86 -1.82 -2.94 5.56
CA SER A 86 -2.41 -3.52 6.79
C SER A 86 -1.65 -3.21 8.08
N VAL A 87 -0.52 -2.49 8.05
CA VAL A 87 0.31 -2.25 9.25
C VAL A 87 0.08 -0.83 9.77
N TRP A 88 -0.60 -0.73 10.92
CA TRP A 88 -1.06 0.53 11.53
C TRP A 88 -0.79 0.56 13.03
N ASP A 89 -0.55 1.74 13.59
CA ASP A 89 -0.78 1.97 15.02
C ASP A 89 -2.29 1.90 15.25
N ILE A 90 -2.73 0.76 15.81
CA ILE A 90 -4.15 0.41 15.91
C ILE A 90 -4.85 0.99 17.14
N ARG A 91 -4.13 1.75 17.97
CA ARG A 91 -4.73 2.41 19.14
C ARG A 91 -5.71 3.48 18.68
N ILE A 92 -6.74 3.69 19.47
CA ILE A 92 -7.70 4.77 19.28
C ILE A 92 -7.96 5.50 20.59
N ALA A 93 -8.02 6.82 20.53
CA ALA A 93 -8.43 7.64 21.66
C ALA A 93 -9.92 7.96 21.54
N GLU A 94 -10.67 7.65 22.60
CA GLU A 94 -12.12 7.80 22.67
C GLU A 94 -12.53 8.57 23.93
N ASN A 95 -11.76 9.60 24.29
CA ASN A 95 -12.07 10.46 25.43
C ASN A 95 -13.34 11.28 25.15
N HIS A 96 -13.99 11.75 26.22
CA HIS A 96 -15.12 12.68 26.16
C HIS A 96 -16.38 12.19 25.44
N ARG A 97 -16.54 10.87 25.23
CA ARG A 97 -17.72 10.30 24.55
C ARG A 97 -19.05 10.78 25.16
N GLU A 98 -19.15 10.84 26.48
CA GLU A 98 -20.35 11.32 27.17
C GLU A 98 -20.54 12.83 27.04
N GLU A 99 -19.46 13.61 27.06
CA GLU A 99 -19.48 15.08 26.98
C GLU A 99 -19.84 15.60 25.57
N ILE A 100 -19.47 14.86 24.53
CA ILE A 100 -19.77 15.20 23.13
C ILE A 100 -21.28 15.17 22.86
N GLY A 101 -22.02 14.30 23.55
CA GLY A 101 -23.48 14.19 23.46
C GLY A 101 -23.99 13.72 22.10
N THR A 102 -25.24 14.04 21.80
CA THR A 102 -25.91 13.72 20.52
C THR A 102 -25.95 14.94 19.59
N PHE A 103 -26.20 14.74 18.30
CA PHE A 103 -26.41 15.84 17.36
C PHE A 103 -27.52 16.79 17.84
N ALA A 104 -28.66 16.25 18.31
CA ALA A 104 -29.76 17.07 18.80
C ALA A 104 -29.37 17.94 20.00
N TYR A 105 -28.62 17.38 20.96
CA TYR A 105 -28.09 18.14 22.10
C TYR A 105 -27.24 19.32 21.64
N VAL A 106 -26.31 19.07 20.73
CA VAL A 106 -25.37 20.07 20.25
C VAL A 106 -26.05 21.12 19.38
N PHE A 107 -26.93 20.69 18.48
CA PHE A 107 -27.68 21.57 17.57
C PHE A 107 -28.56 22.55 18.34
N GLU A 108 -29.28 22.09 19.37
CA GLU A 108 -30.10 22.99 20.21
C GLU A 108 -29.23 23.99 21.00
N ARG A 109 -28.05 23.57 21.47
CA ARG A 109 -27.11 24.48 22.14
C ARG A 109 -26.54 25.52 21.19
N VAL A 110 -26.16 25.14 19.97
CA VAL A 110 -25.68 26.07 18.93
C VAL A 110 -26.78 27.04 18.50
N LYS A 111 -28.01 26.55 18.31
CA LYS A 111 -29.17 27.38 17.95
C LYS A 111 -29.53 28.42 19.01
N ALA A 112 -29.19 28.18 20.27
CA ALA A 112 -29.38 29.12 21.38
C ALA A 112 -28.29 30.22 21.45
N ILE A 113 -27.22 30.13 20.65
CA ILE A 113 -26.17 31.15 20.62
C ILE A 113 -26.69 32.41 19.91
N PRO A 114 -26.50 33.62 20.47
CA PRO A 114 -26.92 34.87 19.84
C PRO A 114 -26.28 35.08 18.46
N ASP A 115 -27.09 35.47 17.49
CA ASP A 115 -26.66 35.82 16.12
C ASP A 115 -25.87 37.14 16.04
N THR A 116 -25.73 37.85 17.17
CA THR A 116 -24.93 39.07 17.28
C THR A 116 -23.42 38.82 17.33
N LEU A 117 -23.00 37.57 17.59
CA LEU A 117 -21.58 37.19 17.60
C LEU A 117 -21.04 37.11 16.16
N LYS A 118 -19.78 37.50 15.97
CA LYS A 118 -19.15 37.42 14.63
C LYS A 118 -18.81 35.98 14.23
N SER A 119 -18.68 35.10 15.21
CA SER A 119 -18.37 33.68 15.04
C SER A 119 -18.90 32.90 16.24
N LEU A 120 -19.32 31.65 16.02
CA LEU A 120 -19.70 30.72 17.09
C LEU A 120 -18.60 30.54 18.14
N THR A 121 -17.32 30.68 17.76
CA THR A 121 -16.18 30.55 18.67
C THR A 121 -16.04 31.70 19.68
N GLU A 122 -16.80 32.78 19.54
CA GLU A 122 -16.90 33.83 20.56
C GLU A 122 -17.77 33.40 21.75
N ASP A 123 -18.64 32.40 21.57
CA ASP A 123 -19.38 31.77 22.67
C ASP A 123 -18.47 30.83 23.47
N ASN A 124 -18.48 30.98 24.80
CA ASN A 124 -17.60 30.22 25.69
C ASN A 124 -17.92 28.72 25.69
N TRP A 125 -19.20 28.35 25.60
CA TRP A 125 -19.58 26.93 25.58
C TRP A 125 -19.14 26.30 24.27
N TYR A 126 -19.43 26.92 23.11
CA TYR A 126 -19.05 26.38 21.81
C TYR A 126 -17.53 26.27 21.66
N LYS A 127 -16.79 27.29 22.12
CA LYS A 127 -15.32 27.26 22.14
C LYS A 127 -14.78 26.07 22.95
N ASN A 128 -15.31 25.83 24.14
CA ASN A 128 -14.90 24.71 24.99
C ASN A 128 -15.30 23.37 24.36
N TYR A 129 -16.53 23.26 23.86
CA TYR A 129 -17.01 22.07 23.16
C TYR A 129 -16.11 21.72 21.97
N ALA A 130 -15.75 22.70 21.15
CA ALA A 130 -14.87 22.51 20.00
C ALA A 130 -13.42 22.16 20.38
N GLN A 131 -12.99 22.45 21.62
CA GLN A 131 -11.71 21.97 22.15
C GLN A 131 -11.82 20.51 22.59
N THR A 132 -12.86 20.16 23.34
CA THR A 132 -13.16 18.78 23.78
C THR A 132 -13.29 17.84 22.59
N ALA A 133 -14.06 18.23 21.56
CA ALA A 133 -14.27 17.43 20.35
C ALA A 133 -12.98 17.23 19.52
N ARG A 134 -11.97 18.08 19.67
CA ARG A 134 -10.67 17.98 18.99
C ARG A 134 -9.60 17.28 19.82
N ASP A 135 -9.86 16.93 21.07
CA ASP A 135 -8.80 16.45 21.95
C ASP A 135 -8.23 15.10 21.50
N ASN A 136 -9.10 14.19 21.05
CA ASN A 136 -8.69 12.90 20.48
C ASN A 136 -7.85 13.07 19.19
N TYR A 137 -8.08 14.12 18.39
CA TYR A 137 -7.32 14.42 17.16
C TYR A 137 -5.88 14.84 17.42
N ARG A 138 -5.52 15.19 18.66
CA ARG A 138 -4.14 15.57 19.01
C ARG A 138 -3.22 14.39 19.27
N GLN A 139 -3.78 13.20 19.36
CA GLN A 139 -2.98 11.99 19.55
C GLN A 139 -2.18 11.69 18.28
N SER A 140 -1.06 10.99 18.39
CA SER A 140 -0.28 10.57 17.20
C SER A 140 -0.83 9.30 16.53
N TYR A 141 -1.95 8.77 17.01
CA TYR A 141 -2.57 7.52 16.59
C TYR A 141 -4.10 7.69 16.52
N PRO A 142 -4.81 6.80 15.80
CA PRO A 142 -4.29 5.77 14.90
C PRO A 142 -3.58 6.36 13.69
N ARG A 143 -2.67 5.60 13.07
CA ARG A 143 -1.94 6.02 11.84
C ARG A 143 -1.28 4.83 11.12
N PRO A 144 -0.94 4.93 9.82
CA PRO A 144 -0.07 3.97 9.17
C PRO A 144 1.26 3.83 9.92
N PHE A 145 1.83 2.63 9.93
CA PHE A 145 3.03 2.33 10.70
C PHE A 145 4.19 1.91 9.78
N PRO A 146 5.32 2.64 9.75
CA PRO A 146 6.49 2.27 8.97
C PRO A 146 7.07 0.91 9.39
N CYS A 147 7.40 0.07 8.42
CA CYS A 147 7.83 -1.31 8.66
C CYS A 147 9.36 -1.47 8.77
N GLY A 148 10.09 -0.36 8.89
CA GLY A 148 11.56 -0.35 8.98
C GLY A 148 12.26 -0.22 7.63
N ALA A 149 13.58 -0.38 7.62
CA ALA A 149 14.42 -0.21 6.44
C ALA A 149 15.56 -1.23 6.35
N LEU A 150 15.91 -1.63 5.13
CA LEU A 150 17.12 -2.38 4.81
C LEU A 150 18.18 -1.42 4.28
N LEU A 151 19.37 -1.44 4.89
CA LEU A 151 20.53 -0.69 4.44
C LEU A 151 21.60 -1.64 3.89
N LEU A 152 22.05 -1.38 2.67
CA LEU A 152 23.22 -2.01 2.02
C LEU A 152 24.35 -0.98 1.96
N GLY A 153 25.31 -1.08 2.87
CA GLY A 153 26.47 -0.18 2.95
C GLY A 153 27.64 -0.67 2.11
N PHE A 154 28.42 0.27 1.59
CA PHE A 154 29.60 -0.01 0.79
C PHE A 154 30.72 1.01 0.98
N ASP A 155 31.92 0.68 0.51
CA ASP A 155 33.06 1.58 0.51
C ASP A 155 33.01 2.50 -0.72
N ARG A 156 32.90 3.82 -0.49
CA ARG A 156 32.83 4.84 -1.55
C ARG A 156 34.08 4.94 -2.42
N ARG A 157 35.20 4.37 -1.97
CA ARG A 157 36.43 4.30 -2.77
C ARG A 157 36.34 3.23 -3.85
N ARG A 158 35.46 2.25 -3.65
CA ARG A 158 35.23 1.12 -4.55
C ARG A 158 33.94 1.26 -5.34
N ILE A 159 32.91 1.85 -4.74
CA ILE A 159 31.58 1.93 -5.34
C ILE A 159 31.11 3.37 -5.50
N GLU A 160 30.63 3.68 -6.70
CA GLU A 160 29.92 4.91 -7.02
C GLU A 160 28.50 4.59 -7.50
N VAL A 161 27.51 5.34 -7.02
CA VAL A 161 26.12 5.24 -7.47
C VAL A 161 25.85 6.26 -8.57
N LEU A 162 25.45 5.77 -9.73
CA LEU A 162 25.19 6.59 -10.92
C LEU A 162 23.75 7.08 -11.03
N GLY A 163 22.81 6.39 -10.37
CA GLY A 163 21.39 6.68 -10.46
C GLY A 163 20.55 5.41 -10.41
N HIS A 164 19.26 5.55 -10.68
CA HIS A 164 18.35 4.42 -10.78
C HIS A 164 17.35 4.59 -11.93
N HIS A 165 16.85 3.46 -12.40
CA HIS A 165 15.88 3.32 -13.47
C HIS A 165 14.78 2.36 -13.03
N LEU A 166 13.54 2.86 -12.90
CA LEU A 166 12.36 2.06 -12.60
C LEU A 166 11.56 1.82 -13.88
N ASP A 167 11.53 0.56 -14.32
CA ASP A 167 10.75 0.11 -15.47
C ASP A 167 9.32 -0.26 -15.05
N LEU A 168 8.34 0.53 -15.51
CA LEU A 168 6.93 0.34 -15.15
C LEU A 168 6.34 -0.94 -15.75
N SER A 169 6.94 -1.48 -16.81
CA SER A 169 6.45 -2.65 -17.53
C SER A 169 6.62 -3.96 -16.76
N ASN A 170 7.50 -3.97 -15.76
CA ASN A 170 7.84 -5.16 -14.97
C ASN A 170 8.09 -4.85 -13.48
N GLY A 171 8.02 -3.57 -13.07
CA GLY A 171 8.22 -3.14 -11.70
C GLY A 171 9.66 -3.34 -11.18
N ILE A 172 10.64 -3.46 -12.08
CA ILE A 172 12.05 -3.60 -11.70
C ILE A 172 12.68 -2.22 -11.55
N CYS A 173 13.21 -1.95 -10.36
CA CYS A 173 14.14 -0.86 -10.10
C CYS A 173 15.57 -1.37 -10.30
N ARG A 174 16.29 -0.80 -11.27
CA ARG A 174 17.72 -1.04 -11.49
C ARG A 174 18.50 0.15 -10.98
N ILE A 175 19.42 -0.09 -10.04
CA ILE A 175 20.37 0.91 -9.56
C ILE A 175 21.67 0.70 -10.32
N ASP A 176 22.11 1.72 -11.04
CA ASP A 176 23.34 1.68 -11.83
C ASP A 176 24.54 2.08 -10.94
N LEU A 177 25.58 1.24 -10.94
CA LEU A 177 26.75 1.34 -10.08
C LEU A 177 28.05 1.26 -10.90
N TYR A 178 29.12 1.90 -10.42
CA TYR A 178 30.49 1.55 -10.76
C TYR A 178 31.13 0.84 -9.58
N VAL A 179 31.61 -0.40 -9.77
CA VAL A 179 32.29 -1.19 -8.73
C VAL A 179 33.71 -1.47 -9.21
N ASP A 180 34.70 -0.92 -8.50
CA ASP A 180 36.12 -0.98 -8.85
C ASP A 180 36.37 -0.57 -10.32
N HIS A 181 35.72 0.52 -10.75
CA HIS A 181 35.73 1.07 -12.12
C HIS A 181 35.07 0.20 -13.21
N GLU A 182 34.36 -0.87 -12.85
CA GLU A 182 33.56 -1.67 -13.79
C GLU A 182 32.06 -1.43 -13.59
N PRO A 183 31.26 -1.28 -14.66
CA PRO A 183 29.81 -1.12 -14.52
C PRO A 183 29.17 -2.35 -13.86
N ALA A 184 28.22 -2.08 -12.97
CA ALA A 184 27.40 -3.08 -12.29
C ALA A 184 25.98 -2.54 -12.10
N SER A 185 25.04 -3.42 -11.77
CA SER A 185 23.71 -2.98 -11.37
C SER A 185 23.11 -3.84 -10.26
N LEU A 186 22.36 -3.20 -9.36
CA LEU A 186 21.51 -3.89 -8.40
C LEU A 186 20.07 -3.83 -8.92
N GLU A 187 19.47 -4.98 -9.22
CA GLU A 187 18.05 -5.08 -9.60
C GLU A 187 17.23 -5.43 -8.37
N LEU A 188 16.11 -4.71 -8.17
CA LEU A 188 15.14 -4.95 -7.10
C LEU A 188 13.72 -4.91 -7.64
N PHE A 189 12.85 -5.79 -7.14
CA PHE A 189 11.41 -5.73 -7.43
C PHE A 189 10.60 -6.35 -6.27
N ILE A 190 9.33 -5.97 -6.15
CA ILE A 190 8.38 -6.63 -5.24
C ILE A 190 7.61 -7.71 -6.01
N PHE A 191 7.51 -8.90 -5.42
CA PHE A 191 6.70 -9.97 -5.96
C PHE A 191 5.20 -9.63 -5.81
N LEU A 192 4.46 -9.67 -6.92
CA LEU A 192 3.06 -9.24 -6.92
C LEU A 192 2.12 -10.18 -6.13
N GLN A 193 2.50 -11.45 -5.90
CA GLN A 193 1.64 -12.39 -5.16
C GLN A 193 1.89 -12.43 -3.66
N GLN A 194 3.12 -12.21 -3.22
CA GLN A 194 3.53 -12.33 -1.82
C GLN A 194 4.34 -11.11 -1.40
N ASP A 195 4.35 -10.82 -0.09
CA ASP A 195 5.02 -9.63 0.46
C ASP A 195 6.53 -9.85 0.58
N GLU A 196 7.16 -9.97 -0.58
CA GLU A 196 8.59 -10.22 -0.76
C GLU A 196 9.19 -9.21 -1.73
N LEU A 197 10.30 -8.60 -1.33
CA LEU A 197 11.19 -7.84 -2.20
C LEU A 197 12.41 -8.67 -2.53
N TRP A 198 12.62 -8.94 -3.80
CA TRP A 198 13.76 -9.69 -4.32
C TRP A 198 14.80 -8.75 -4.90
N PHE A 199 16.07 -9.06 -4.71
CA PHE A 199 17.18 -8.32 -5.30
C PHE A 199 18.35 -9.20 -5.74
N ARG A 200 19.09 -8.76 -6.76
CA ARG A 200 20.33 -9.41 -7.22
C ARG A 200 21.33 -8.42 -7.77
N LEU A 201 22.62 -8.75 -7.67
CA LEU A 201 23.71 -7.95 -8.22
C LEU A 201 24.21 -8.53 -9.54
N LEU A 202 24.32 -7.68 -10.56
CA LEU A 202 24.71 -8.03 -11.92
C LEU A 202 25.94 -7.25 -12.38
N ASP A 203 26.73 -7.86 -13.26
CA ASP A 203 27.78 -7.19 -14.03
C ASP A 203 27.22 -6.47 -15.28
N GLN A 204 28.10 -5.82 -16.04
CA GLN A 204 27.76 -5.13 -17.29
C GLN A 204 27.17 -6.03 -18.39
N TYR A 205 27.31 -7.36 -18.26
CA TYR A 205 26.79 -8.35 -19.21
C TYR A 205 25.50 -9.02 -18.71
N GLY A 206 24.94 -8.55 -17.59
CA GLY A 206 23.73 -9.11 -16.97
C GLY A 206 23.97 -10.45 -16.28
N ARG A 207 25.22 -10.78 -15.92
CA ARG A 207 25.56 -12.03 -15.21
C ARG A 207 25.65 -11.76 -13.71
N LEU A 208 25.29 -12.74 -12.91
CA LEU A 208 25.41 -12.66 -11.45
C LEU A 208 26.85 -12.35 -11.05
N ARG A 209 27.00 -11.32 -10.21
CA ARG A 209 28.29 -10.82 -9.74
C ARG A 209 28.47 -11.13 -8.25
N PRO A 210 29.71 -11.44 -7.80
CA PRO A 210 30.05 -11.47 -6.39
C PRO A 210 29.62 -10.18 -5.67
N ASN A 211 29.17 -10.32 -4.43
CA ASN A 211 28.72 -9.20 -3.60
C ASN A 211 29.80 -8.10 -3.51
N CYS A 212 29.38 -6.84 -3.54
CA CYS A 212 30.26 -5.68 -3.40
C CYS A 212 29.96 -4.84 -2.14
N PHE A 213 28.92 -5.18 -1.40
CA PHE A 213 28.51 -4.47 -0.20
C PHE A 213 29.24 -5.03 1.03
N ASN A 214 29.72 -4.14 1.91
CA ASN A 214 30.47 -4.55 3.10
C ASN A 214 29.59 -4.64 4.35
N ARG A 215 28.36 -4.13 4.29
CA ARG A 215 27.45 -4.07 5.43
C ARG A 215 26.00 -4.25 5.00
N MET A 216 25.28 -5.09 5.72
CA MET A 216 23.83 -5.18 5.68
C MET A 216 23.26 -4.83 7.06
N ARG A 217 22.21 -4.02 7.11
CA ARG A 217 21.53 -3.70 8.37
C ARG A 217 20.04 -3.59 8.18
N LEU A 218 19.28 -4.25 9.05
CA LEU A 218 17.86 -3.93 9.25
C LEU A 218 17.72 -2.87 10.34
N ILE A 219 16.91 -1.86 10.06
CA ILE A 219 16.72 -0.69 10.89
C ILE A 219 15.21 -0.56 11.14
N PRO A 220 14.70 -0.91 12.34
CA PRO A 220 13.35 -0.57 12.72
C PRO A 220 13.13 0.95 12.67
N ASP A 221 11.88 1.39 12.49
CA ASP A 221 11.62 2.82 12.33
C ASP A 221 12.06 3.63 13.58
N PRO A 222 12.87 4.69 13.41
CA PRO A 222 13.39 5.46 14.54
C PRO A 222 12.30 6.16 15.36
N SER A 223 11.17 6.52 14.74
CA SER A 223 10.10 7.26 15.42
C SER A 223 9.30 6.41 16.40
N THR A 224 9.58 5.11 16.46
CA THR A 224 8.75 4.14 17.18
C THR A 224 9.49 3.36 18.27
N VAL A 225 10.83 3.43 18.32
CA VAL A 225 11.67 2.63 19.24
C VAL A 225 11.31 2.87 20.72
N ASP A 226 11.03 4.12 21.09
CA ASP A 226 10.73 4.46 22.49
C ASP A 226 9.31 4.06 22.90
N ALA A 227 8.37 4.04 21.96
CA ALA A 227 6.96 3.71 22.22
C ALA A 227 6.70 2.19 22.15
N PHE A 228 7.31 1.51 21.18
CA PHE A 228 7.12 0.09 20.90
C PHE A 228 8.46 -0.55 20.51
N PRO A 229 9.24 -1.05 21.48
CA PRO A 229 10.56 -1.56 21.17
C PRO A 229 10.46 -2.83 20.31
N PRO A 230 11.17 -2.90 19.16
CA PRO A 230 11.24 -4.11 18.35
C PRO A 230 12.09 -5.18 19.05
N VAL A 231 11.72 -6.45 18.86
CA VAL A 231 12.45 -7.60 19.42
C VAL A 231 13.07 -8.47 18.31
N PRO A 232 14.19 -9.17 18.56
CA PRO A 232 14.72 -10.13 17.59
C PRO A 232 13.69 -11.20 17.24
N ALA A 233 13.55 -11.52 15.95
CA ALA A 233 12.72 -12.65 15.54
C ALA A 233 13.52 -13.96 15.64
N PRO A 234 12.89 -15.07 16.09
CA PRO A 234 13.59 -16.33 16.28
C PRO A 234 14.02 -16.95 14.95
N GLY A 235 15.24 -17.50 14.92
CA GLY A 235 15.74 -18.28 13.78
C GLY A 235 16.34 -17.49 12.62
N SER A 236 16.52 -16.17 12.76
CA SER A 236 17.18 -15.34 11.76
C SER A 236 17.99 -14.21 12.40
N GLU A 237 19.17 -13.94 11.85
CA GLU A 237 20.08 -12.92 12.35
C GLU A 237 19.74 -11.50 11.87
N LEU A 238 18.99 -11.42 10.76
CA LEU A 238 18.49 -10.19 10.14
C LEU A 238 16.97 -10.26 10.09
N ALA A 239 16.36 -10.32 11.26
CA ALA A 239 14.91 -10.25 11.40
C ALA A 239 14.49 -9.62 12.72
N PHE A 240 13.43 -8.82 12.68
CA PHE A 240 12.81 -8.26 13.87
C PHE A 240 11.30 -8.41 13.84
N TYR A 241 10.73 -8.51 15.04
CA TYR A 241 9.31 -8.57 15.31
C TYR A 241 8.88 -7.29 16.01
N GLN A 242 7.78 -6.70 15.54
CA GLN A 242 7.23 -5.45 16.07
C GLN A 242 5.78 -5.68 16.49
N ARG A 243 5.50 -5.62 17.80
CA ARG A 243 4.14 -5.63 18.34
C ARG A 243 3.53 -4.23 18.26
N LEU A 244 2.25 -4.18 17.90
CA LEU A 244 1.42 -2.99 17.73
C LEU A 244 0.21 -3.13 18.67
N PRO A 245 0.22 -2.47 19.83
CA PRO A 245 -0.77 -2.73 20.85
C PRO A 245 -2.13 -2.12 20.52
N PHE A 246 -3.19 -2.84 20.91
CA PHE A 246 -4.56 -2.38 20.74
C PHE A 246 -4.93 -1.28 21.74
N ARG A 247 -4.37 -1.31 22.96
CA ARG A 247 -4.66 -0.34 24.03
C ARG A 247 -3.51 0.62 24.24
N GLN A 248 -3.83 1.86 24.60
CA GLN A 248 -2.84 2.80 25.09
C GLN A 248 -2.29 2.31 26.45
N PRO A 249 -0.96 2.19 26.62
CA PRO A 249 -0.39 1.94 27.94
C PRO A 249 -0.58 3.18 28.82
N PRO A 250 -0.88 3.01 30.13
CA PRO A 250 -0.75 4.09 31.10
C PRO A 250 0.67 4.67 31.06
N SER A 251 0.81 5.99 31.22
CA SER A 251 2.12 6.66 31.19
C SER A 251 3.10 6.01 32.17
N GLY A 252 4.18 5.42 31.66
CA GLY A 252 5.23 4.79 32.47
C GLY A 252 5.00 3.33 32.85
N GLU A 253 3.91 2.69 32.40
CA GLU A 253 3.68 1.26 32.58
C GLU A 253 3.99 0.46 31.29
N PRO A 254 4.50 -0.78 31.41
CA PRO A 254 4.64 -1.66 30.26
C PRO A 254 3.27 -1.99 29.67
N VAL A 255 3.20 -2.02 28.33
CA VAL A 255 2.02 -2.46 27.58
C VAL A 255 1.65 -3.88 28.02
N LYS A 256 0.44 -4.08 28.54
CA LYS A 256 -0.10 -5.41 28.80
C LYS A 256 -0.60 -6.00 27.48
N ASP A 257 -0.21 -7.25 27.23
CA ASP A 257 -0.67 -7.99 26.06
C ASP A 257 -2.20 -8.04 25.98
N HIS A 258 -2.73 -7.88 24.78
CA HIS A 258 -4.14 -7.97 24.47
C HIS A 258 -4.38 -8.91 23.26
N PRO A 259 -5.46 -9.71 23.24
CA PRO A 259 -5.75 -10.63 22.11
C PRO A 259 -6.00 -9.96 20.75
N LYS A 260 -6.17 -8.63 20.75
CA LYS A 260 -6.34 -7.80 19.54
C LYS A 260 -5.07 -7.07 19.13
N ASP A 261 -3.98 -7.27 19.85
CA ASP A 261 -2.69 -6.72 19.43
C ASP A 261 -2.34 -7.28 18.06
N ARG A 262 -1.78 -6.43 17.22
CA ARG A 262 -1.27 -6.83 15.91
C ARG A 262 0.24 -6.82 15.95
N ALA A 263 0.85 -7.43 14.95
CA ALA A 263 2.29 -7.38 14.80
C ALA A 263 2.67 -7.55 13.34
N PHE A 264 3.92 -7.19 13.06
CA PHE A 264 4.59 -7.61 11.84
C PHE A 264 6.00 -8.11 12.14
N GLN A 265 6.53 -8.90 11.21
CA GLN A 265 7.92 -9.35 11.20
C GLN A 265 8.52 -8.99 9.84
N LEU A 266 9.69 -8.34 9.86
CA LEU A 266 10.50 -8.09 8.66
C LEU A 266 11.78 -8.92 8.77
N GLU A 267 12.06 -9.72 7.74
CA GLU A 267 13.24 -10.57 7.65
C GLU A 267 13.97 -10.33 6.32
N VAL A 268 15.30 -10.39 6.34
CA VAL A 268 16.13 -10.35 5.15
C VAL A 268 17.05 -11.56 5.10
N GLN A 269 17.03 -12.25 3.97
CA GLN A 269 17.90 -13.38 3.67
C GLN A 269 18.73 -13.08 2.43
N VAL A 270 19.95 -13.60 2.40
CA VAL A 270 20.88 -13.47 1.27
C VAL A 270 21.61 -14.77 1.00
N SER A 271 22.05 -14.94 -0.24
CA SER A 271 22.85 -16.07 -0.70
C SER A 271 24.29 -16.02 -0.21
N CYS A 272 24.78 -14.84 0.21
CA CYS A 272 26.13 -14.66 0.71
C CYS A 272 26.25 -15.00 2.20
N PRO A 273 27.39 -15.57 2.65
CA PRO A 273 27.66 -15.77 4.05
C PRO A 273 27.64 -14.45 4.83
N LEU A 274 26.93 -14.45 5.95
CA LEU A 274 26.87 -13.34 6.90
C LEU A 274 27.83 -13.59 8.07
N SER A 275 28.51 -12.54 8.52
CA SER A 275 29.40 -12.59 9.66
C SER A 275 29.26 -11.36 10.55
N THR A 276 29.74 -11.47 11.78
CA THR A 276 29.83 -10.34 12.73
C THR A 276 31.28 -9.94 12.90
N HIS A 277 31.61 -8.66 12.73
CA HIS A 277 32.96 -8.14 12.92
C HIS A 277 33.00 -6.94 13.88
N LYS A 278 34.19 -6.63 14.38
CA LYS A 278 34.50 -5.36 15.06
C LYS A 278 34.89 -4.34 14.02
N ARG A 279 34.23 -3.18 14.03
CA ARG A 279 34.58 -2.01 13.21
C ARG A 279 35.07 -0.87 14.11
N LEU A 280 35.76 0.11 13.55
CA LEU A 280 36.02 1.35 14.28
C LEU A 280 34.82 2.29 14.11
N ASP A 281 34.40 2.97 15.17
CA ASP A 281 33.45 4.08 15.08
C ASP A 281 34.15 5.38 14.60
N TRP A 282 33.43 6.50 14.58
CA TRP A 282 33.94 7.77 14.05
C TRP A 282 35.00 8.39 14.96
N GLU A 283 35.08 7.94 16.22
CA GLU A 283 36.11 8.26 17.19
C GLU A 283 37.30 7.27 17.17
N GLY A 284 37.25 6.25 16.30
CA GLY A 284 38.31 5.25 16.18
C GLY A 284 38.26 4.16 17.26
N ASN A 285 37.15 4.00 17.98
CA ASN A 285 36.97 2.95 18.97
C ASN A 285 36.45 1.66 18.33
N PRO A 286 36.97 0.49 18.71
CA PRO A 286 36.41 -0.79 18.28
C PRO A 286 34.98 -1.00 18.78
N LYS A 287 34.01 -0.95 17.86
CA LYS A 287 32.59 -1.21 18.08
C LYS A 287 32.19 -2.52 17.39
N ILE A 288 31.59 -3.43 18.14
CA ILE A 288 30.97 -4.65 17.57
C ILE A 288 29.75 -4.19 16.77
N MET A 289 29.50 -4.84 15.61
CA MET A 289 28.27 -4.62 14.84
C MET A 289 27.03 -4.71 15.73
N GLU A 290 26.07 -3.80 15.51
CA GLU A 290 24.88 -3.68 16.34
C GLU A 290 23.87 -4.81 16.05
N GLN A 291 22.78 -4.81 16.81
CA GLN A 291 21.64 -5.69 16.55
C GLN A 291 21.14 -5.51 15.11
N TRP A 292 20.89 -6.64 14.44
CA TRP A 292 20.52 -6.72 13.01
C TRP A 292 21.49 -6.08 12.02
N GLU A 293 22.76 -5.96 12.39
CA GLU A 293 23.84 -5.56 11.48
C GLU A 293 24.76 -6.76 11.22
N ARG A 294 25.10 -6.99 9.94
CA ARG A 294 26.00 -8.06 9.50
C ARG A 294 26.97 -7.56 8.43
N SER A 295 28.16 -8.16 8.41
CA SER A 295 29.10 -8.07 7.30
C SER A 295 28.73 -9.11 6.25
N MET A 296 29.05 -8.84 5.00
CA MET A 296 28.83 -9.76 3.89
C MET A 296 30.16 -10.11 3.23
N ASN A 297 30.31 -11.36 2.80
CA ASN A 297 31.44 -11.83 1.99
C ASN A 297 31.35 -11.25 0.56
N ASP A 298 32.46 -10.83 -0.04
CA ASP A 298 32.55 -10.35 -1.42
C ASP A 298 32.89 -11.43 -2.48
N GLU A 299 33.02 -12.70 -2.08
CA GLU A 299 33.36 -13.80 -2.99
C GLU A 299 32.15 -14.49 -3.63
N THR A 300 30.97 -14.42 -3.00
CA THR A 300 29.77 -15.14 -3.45
C THR A 300 28.80 -14.23 -4.19
N PRO A 301 28.13 -14.70 -5.26
CA PRO A 301 27.08 -13.93 -5.94
C PRO A 301 25.99 -13.45 -4.99
N LEU A 302 25.55 -12.20 -5.15
CA LEU A 302 24.51 -11.62 -4.30
C LEU A 302 23.12 -11.79 -4.90
N ILE A 303 22.29 -12.53 -4.18
CA ILE A 303 20.84 -12.63 -4.34
C ILE A 303 20.24 -12.51 -2.95
N GLY A 304 19.16 -11.76 -2.80
CA GLY A 304 18.48 -11.63 -1.53
C GLY A 304 16.97 -11.47 -1.65
N CYS A 305 16.32 -11.70 -0.52
CA CYS A 305 14.88 -11.57 -0.35
C CYS A 305 14.61 -10.90 1.00
N ALA A 306 13.86 -9.80 0.98
CA ALA A 306 13.28 -9.19 2.17
C ALA A 306 11.79 -9.55 2.21
N ALA A 307 11.33 -10.22 3.26
CA ALA A 307 9.96 -10.69 3.40
C ALA A 307 9.29 -10.07 4.63
N LEU A 308 8.01 -9.72 4.50
CA LEU A 308 7.20 -9.14 5.56
C LEU A 308 5.97 -10.00 5.82
N TRP A 309 5.72 -10.30 7.09
CA TRP A 309 4.48 -10.95 7.55
C TRP A 309 3.77 -10.05 8.53
N GLU A 310 2.45 -9.99 8.46
CA GLU A 310 1.62 -9.19 9.37
C GLU A 310 0.38 -9.96 9.81
N GLY A 311 -0.14 -9.64 10.99
CA GLY A 311 -1.31 -10.35 11.54
C GLY A 311 -1.61 -10.00 12.98
N LEU A 312 -2.40 -10.85 13.64
CA LEU A 312 -2.54 -10.82 15.10
C LEU A 312 -1.21 -11.22 15.74
N ALA A 313 -0.82 -10.52 16.82
CA ALA A 313 0.46 -10.71 17.49
C ALA A 313 0.66 -12.17 17.93
N ASP A 314 -0.33 -12.75 18.60
CA ASP A 314 -0.24 -14.11 19.13
C ASP A 314 -0.15 -15.15 17.99
N SER A 315 -0.96 -14.99 16.94
CA SER A 315 -0.93 -15.89 15.77
C SER A 315 0.39 -15.81 15.00
N LEU A 316 0.98 -14.61 14.88
CA LEU A 316 2.25 -14.43 14.19
C LEU A 316 3.43 -14.97 15.01
N ALA A 317 3.40 -14.79 16.34
CA ALA A 317 4.43 -15.32 17.24
C ALA A 317 4.46 -16.87 17.25
N GLU A 318 3.31 -17.51 17.07
CA GLU A 318 3.19 -18.98 16.98
C GLU A 318 3.42 -19.52 15.56
N ALA A 319 3.43 -18.66 14.53
CA ALA A 319 3.55 -19.08 13.15
C ALA A 319 4.93 -19.72 12.86
N THR A 320 4.91 -20.91 12.26
CA THR A 320 6.13 -21.51 11.71
C THR A 320 6.42 -20.89 10.35
N ILE A 321 7.33 -19.92 10.33
CA ILE A 321 7.78 -19.27 9.09
C ILE A 321 8.81 -20.19 8.40
N VAL A 322 8.42 -20.73 7.25
CA VAL A 322 9.31 -21.53 6.40
C VAL A 322 10.33 -20.61 5.73
N ARG A 323 11.60 -20.93 5.92
CA ARG A 323 12.74 -20.13 5.44
C ARG A 323 13.46 -20.90 4.36
N GLU A 324 13.26 -20.51 3.12
CA GLU A 324 14.05 -21.01 2.01
C GLU A 324 15.09 -19.97 1.62
N ALA A 325 16.36 -20.38 1.53
CA ALA A 325 17.43 -19.49 1.13
C ALA A 325 17.21 -18.95 -0.31
N PRO A 326 17.51 -17.67 -0.58
CA PRO A 326 17.40 -17.13 -1.92
C PRO A 326 18.42 -17.81 -2.85
N SER A 327 17.99 -18.14 -4.07
CA SER A 327 18.83 -18.73 -5.12
C SER A 327 18.51 -18.10 -6.48
N ALA A 328 19.37 -18.34 -7.47
CA ALA A 328 19.15 -17.86 -8.83
C ALA A 328 17.87 -18.45 -9.44
N GLU A 329 17.65 -19.75 -9.22
CA GLU A 329 16.47 -20.47 -9.72
C GLU A 329 15.19 -19.91 -9.13
N ARG A 330 15.18 -19.58 -7.82
CA ARG A 330 14.02 -18.98 -7.15
C ARG A 330 13.78 -17.56 -7.63
N TYR A 331 14.83 -16.74 -7.74
CA TYR A 331 14.73 -15.39 -8.28
C TYR A 331 14.11 -15.42 -9.68
N ASP A 332 14.64 -16.26 -10.58
CA ASP A 332 14.15 -16.35 -11.95
C ASP A 332 12.71 -16.89 -12.02
N ALA A 333 12.35 -17.87 -11.17
CA ALA A 333 10.99 -18.37 -11.09
C ALA A 333 10.00 -17.27 -10.67
N VAL A 334 10.32 -16.53 -9.59
CA VAL A 334 9.51 -15.42 -9.08
C VAL A 334 9.44 -14.29 -10.11
N GLN A 335 10.55 -13.92 -10.74
CA GLN A 335 10.61 -12.88 -11.76
C GLN A 335 9.75 -13.23 -12.99
N ASN A 336 9.84 -14.48 -13.49
CA ASN A 336 9.01 -14.95 -14.60
C ASN A 336 7.52 -14.88 -14.27
N GLN A 337 7.15 -15.20 -13.03
CA GLN A 337 5.77 -15.08 -12.57
C GLN A 337 5.33 -13.62 -12.45
N ASN A 338 6.21 -12.74 -11.98
CA ASN A 338 5.97 -11.30 -11.90
C ASN A 338 5.77 -10.67 -13.29
N GLN A 339 6.60 -11.04 -14.26
CA GLN A 339 6.50 -10.58 -15.64
C GLN A 339 5.17 -10.94 -16.28
N ARG A 340 4.64 -12.15 -16.03
CA ARG A 340 3.31 -12.55 -16.51
C ARG A 340 2.22 -11.68 -15.90
N GLN A 341 2.28 -11.41 -14.60
CA GLN A 341 1.28 -10.58 -13.93
C GLN A 341 1.32 -9.12 -14.38
N TRP A 342 2.51 -8.57 -14.61
CA TRP A 342 2.62 -7.24 -15.23
C TRP A 342 2.12 -7.23 -16.66
N ALA A 343 2.38 -8.27 -17.45
CA ALA A 343 1.81 -8.39 -18.79
C ALA A 343 0.27 -8.47 -18.76
N ASP A 344 -0.30 -9.24 -17.84
CA ASP A 344 -1.75 -9.33 -17.65
C ASP A 344 -2.33 -7.97 -17.24
N TYR A 345 -1.69 -7.28 -16.28
CA TYR A 345 -2.07 -5.95 -15.83
C TYR A 345 -2.05 -4.94 -16.99
N TRP A 346 -0.92 -4.80 -17.69
CA TRP A 346 -0.82 -3.88 -18.82
C TRP A 346 -1.64 -4.31 -20.04
N GLY A 347 -2.07 -5.56 -20.10
CA GLY A 347 -2.99 -6.07 -21.12
C GLY A 347 -4.43 -5.58 -20.95
N CYS A 348 -4.80 -5.05 -19.78
CA CYS A 348 -6.17 -4.60 -19.50
C CYS A 348 -6.54 -3.31 -20.26
N SER A 349 -5.62 -2.36 -20.38
CA SER A 349 -5.86 -1.11 -21.10
C SER A 349 -4.56 -0.45 -21.58
N ALA A 350 -4.67 0.37 -22.62
CA ALA A 350 -3.57 1.15 -23.16
C ALA A 350 -4.11 2.44 -23.77
N VAL A 351 -3.30 3.49 -23.74
CA VAL A 351 -3.57 4.74 -24.46
C VAL A 351 -2.35 5.12 -25.28
N VAL A 352 -2.59 5.66 -26.47
CA VAL A 352 -1.56 6.31 -27.30
C VAL A 352 -2.04 7.72 -27.55
N LEU A 353 -1.35 8.69 -26.96
CA LEU A 353 -1.74 10.10 -27.04
C LEU A 353 -0.72 10.87 -27.87
N SER A 354 -1.18 11.91 -28.58
CA SER A 354 -0.28 12.85 -29.26
C SER A 354 0.53 13.69 -28.27
N ASP A 355 0.02 13.87 -27.05
CA ASP A 355 0.71 14.53 -25.96
C ASP A 355 1.47 13.49 -25.11
N SER A 356 2.80 13.50 -25.22
CA SER A 356 3.67 12.56 -24.53
C SER A 356 3.67 12.74 -23.01
N GLU A 357 3.43 13.95 -22.51
CA GLU A 357 3.41 14.22 -21.08
C GLU A 357 2.14 13.68 -20.43
N LEU A 358 0.98 13.89 -21.07
CA LEU A 358 -0.27 13.30 -20.61
C LEU A 358 -0.23 11.77 -20.68
N GLU A 359 0.35 11.19 -21.74
CA GLU A 359 0.52 9.74 -21.84
C GLU A 359 1.38 9.21 -20.68
N LYS A 360 2.52 9.86 -20.42
CA LYS A 360 3.42 9.50 -19.32
C LYS A 360 2.73 9.56 -17.96
N ILE A 361 1.92 10.60 -17.71
CA ILE A 361 1.14 10.74 -16.48
C ILE A 361 0.16 9.57 -16.35
N TRP A 362 -0.52 9.17 -17.43
CA TRP A 362 -1.45 8.04 -17.41
C TRP A 362 -0.76 6.73 -17.01
N TYR A 363 0.35 6.37 -17.68
CA TYR A 363 1.09 5.13 -17.37
C TYR A 363 1.68 5.15 -15.95
N ARG A 364 2.21 6.29 -15.49
CA ARG A 364 2.77 6.40 -14.13
C ARG A 364 1.71 6.30 -13.04
N ASN A 365 0.53 6.90 -13.25
CA ASN A 365 -0.58 6.75 -12.31
C ASN A 365 -1.13 5.33 -12.29
N LEU A 366 -1.17 4.64 -13.44
CA LEU A 366 -1.63 3.26 -13.49
C LEU A 366 -0.65 2.32 -12.79
N TYR A 367 0.65 2.50 -13.02
CA TYR A 367 1.69 1.82 -12.24
C TYR A 367 1.51 2.06 -10.72
N PHE A 368 1.33 3.31 -10.30
CA PHE A 368 1.09 3.66 -8.90
C PHE A 368 -0.15 2.95 -8.34
N LEU A 369 -1.26 2.92 -9.08
CA LEU A 369 -2.49 2.23 -8.66
C LEU A 369 -2.24 0.74 -8.41
N ASN A 370 -1.46 0.06 -9.27
CA ASN A 370 -1.14 -1.35 -9.08
C ASN A 370 -0.32 -1.60 -7.80
N CYS A 371 0.61 -0.68 -7.50
CA CYS A 371 1.49 -0.77 -6.34
C CYS A 371 0.81 -0.38 -5.02
N SER A 372 -0.28 0.41 -5.08
CA SER A 372 -0.98 0.97 -3.91
C SER A 372 -2.17 0.15 -3.42
N ALA A 373 -2.84 -0.61 -4.30
CA ALA A 373 -4.08 -1.30 -3.96
C ALA A 373 -4.13 -2.75 -4.49
N LYS A 374 -4.54 -3.68 -3.63
CA LYS A 374 -4.73 -5.11 -3.94
C LYS A 374 -5.91 -5.68 -3.17
N ALA A 375 -6.80 -6.39 -3.87
CA ALA A 375 -7.93 -7.07 -3.27
C ALA A 375 -7.49 -8.02 -2.14
N GLY A 376 -8.23 -8.05 -1.03
CA GLY A 376 -7.89 -8.84 0.15
C GLY A 376 -6.89 -8.18 1.10
N THR A 377 -6.28 -7.05 0.72
CA THR A 377 -5.47 -6.22 1.62
C THR A 377 -6.28 -5.04 2.16
N THR A 378 -5.88 -4.50 3.31
CA THR A 378 -6.48 -3.28 3.87
C THR A 378 -6.46 -2.14 2.85
N CYS A 379 -7.55 -1.36 2.77
CA CYS A 379 -7.62 -0.20 1.88
C CYS A 379 -6.49 0.77 2.20
N PRO A 380 -5.76 1.30 1.19
CA PRO A 380 -4.72 2.29 1.42
C PRO A 380 -5.30 3.56 2.07
N GLY A 381 -4.57 4.11 3.05
CA GLY A 381 -4.81 5.46 3.58
C GLY A 381 -4.22 6.54 2.66
N LEU A 382 -4.13 7.78 3.13
CA LEU A 382 -3.70 8.94 2.32
C LEU A 382 -2.34 8.76 1.60
N PHE A 383 -1.41 8.01 2.19
CA PHE A 383 -0.07 7.77 1.63
C PHE A 383 0.15 6.30 1.21
N ALA A 384 -0.93 5.53 1.11
CA ALA A 384 -0.90 4.10 0.81
C ALA A 384 0.07 3.33 1.73
N ASN A 385 0.96 2.52 1.13
CA ASN A 385 1.89 1.62 1.79
C ASN A 385 3.32 2.18 1.88
N TRP A 386 3.52 3.48 1.67
CA TRP A 386 4.84 4.13 1.79
C TRP A 386 4.85 5.16 2.91
N SER A 387 5.45 4.78 4.03
CA SER A 387 5.59 5.61 5.21
C SER A 387 6.98 5.45 5.81
N TYR A 388 7.53 6.53 6.35
CA TYR A 388 8.81 6.52 7.05
C TYR A 388 8.83 7.66 8.08
N GLN A 389 9.14 7.35 9.33
CA GLN A 389 9.01 8.30 10.46
C GLN A 389 7.63 8.99 10.48
N GLN A 390 7.57 10.28 10.18
CA GLN A 390 6.33 11.07 10.12
C GLN A 390 5.80 11.25 8.69
N ILE A 391 6.50 10.74 7.68
CA ILE A 391 5.99 10.69 6.30
C ILE A 391 4.84 9.67 6.28
N GLY A 392 3.69 10.11 5.78
CA GLY A 392 2.47 9.29 5.77
C GLY A 392 1.52 9.52 6.94
N THR A 393 1.89 10.37 7.90
CA THR A 393 1.08 10.59 9.13
C THR A 393 0.36 11.94 9.15
N ALA A 394 0.48 12.75 8.10
CA ALA A 394 -0.31 13.97 7.96
C ALA A 394 -1.80 13.60 7.91
N TRP A 395 -2.64 14.32 8.69
CA TRP A 395 -4.04 13.95 8.96
C TRP A 395 -4.18 12.48 9.40
N HIS A 396 -3.21 11.99 10.19
CA HIS A 396 -3.14 10.61 10.65
C HIS A 396 -3.03 9.55 9.54
N GLY A 397 -2.82 9.95 8.28
CA GLY A 397 -2.87 9.04 7.15
C GLY A 397 -4.24 8.36 7.00
N ASP A 398 -5.30 8.96 7.54
CA ASP A 398 -6.62 8.37 7.71
C ASP A 398 -7.34 8.04 6.39
N TYR A 399 -8.55 7.51 6.51
CA TYR A 399 -9.53 7.57 5.44
C TYR A 399 -10.24 8.91 5.52
N HIS A 400 -9.74 9.88 4.75
CA HIS A 400 -10.35 11.19 4.59
C HIS A 400 -11.48 11.08 3.55
N MET A 401 -12.73 11.05 4.03
CA MET A 401 -13.90 10.56 3.29
C MET A 401 -14.64 11.65 2.49
N ASN A 402 -14.18 12.90 2.54
CA ASN A 402 -14.82 13.99 1.82
C ASN A 402 -14.26 14.22 0.40
N TYR A 403 -13.32 13.38 -0.06
CA TYR A 403 -12.83 13.30 -1.45
C TYR A 403 -11.66 12.30 -1.57
N ASN A 404 -10.70 12.36 -0.66
CA ASN A 404 -9.37 11.77 -0.86
C ASN A 404 -9.38 10.24 -0.82
N THR A 405 -10.29 9.63 -0.05
CA THR A 405 -10.41 8.17 -0.02
C THR A 405 -11.07 7.66 -1.30
N GLN A 406 -12.00 8.42 -1.89
CA GLN A 406 -12.71 8.04 -3.12
C GLN A 406 -11.83 8.23 -4.36
N GLN A 407 -11.12 9.35 -4.46
CA GLN A 407 -10.45 9.81 -5.67
C GLN A 407 -9.50 8.75 -6.29
N PRO A 408 -8.61 8.08 -5.54
CA PRO A 408 -7.67 7.11 -6.12
C PRO A 408 -8.36 5.96 -6.85
N PHE A 409 -9.57 5.58 -6.41
CA PHE A 409 -10.31 4.47 -6.99
C PHE A 409 -11.05 4.85 -8.27
N TRP A 410 -11.24 6.12 -8.61
CA TRP A 410 -11.96 6.49 -9.85
C TRP A 410 -11.29 5.94 -11.11
N ALA A 411 -9.96 5.85 -11.10
CA ALA A 411 -9.19 5.30 -12.21
C ALA A 411 -9.54 3.82 -12.49
N THR A 412 -9.93 3.03 -11.47
CA THR A 412 -10.22 1.58 -11.58
C THR A 412 -11.22 1.25 -12.69
N PHE A 413 -12.22 2.13 -12.88
CA PHE A 413 -13.36 1.87 -13.74
C PHE A 413 -13.02 2.14 -15.21
N SER A 414 -12.54 3.34 -15.53
CA SER A 414 -12.24 3.74 -16.91
C SER A 414 -10.96 3.11 -17.48
N SER A 415 -10.08 2.61 -16.62
CA SER A 415 -8.84 1.94 -17.03
C SER A 415 -8.93 0.41 -17.08
N ASN A 416 -10.13 -0.17 -16.91
CA ASN A 416 -10.34 -1.63 -16.96
C ASN A 416 -9.57 -2.41 -15.89
N HIS A 417 -9.50 -1.86 -14.67
CA HIS A 417 -8.82 -2.46 -13.51
C HIS A 417 -9.77 -2.63 -12.34
N LEU A 418 -10.98 -3.15 -12.61
CA LEU A 418 -12.11 -3.15 -11.68
C LEU A 418 -11.82 -3.85 -10.34
N ASP A 419 -10.89 -4.82 -10.34
CA ASP A 419 -10.38 -5.51 -9.15
C ASP A 419 -9.74 -4.55 -8.14
N LYS A 420 -9.15 -3.45 -8.61
CA LYS A 420 -8.53 -2.42 -7.77
C LYS A 420 -9.53 -1.63 -6.94
N ASN A 421 -10.83 -1.71 -7.24
CA ASN A 421 -11.88 -1.14 -6.39
C ASN A 421 -12.20 -2.00 -5.16
N LEU A 422 -11.85 -3.30 -5.16
CA LEU A 422 -12.25 -4.22 -4.11
C LEU A 422 -11.77 -3.82 -2.70
N PRO A 423 -10.56 -3.27 -2.49
CA PRO A 423 -10.15 -2.76 -1.19
C PRO A 423 -11.06 -1.64 -0.67
N TYR A 424 -11.57 -0.78 -1.56
CA TYR A 424 -12.54 0.25 -1.20
C TYR A 424 -13.89 -0.36 -0.81
N VAL A 425 -14.35 -1.39 -1.52
CA VAL A 425 -15.56 -2.15 -1.13
C VAL A 425 -15.38 -2.76 0.26
N ASP A 426 -14.24 -3.42 0.50
CA ASP A 426 -13.91 -4.04 1.79
C ASP A 426 -13.89 -2.99 2.92
N LEU A 427 -13.40 -1.78 2.64
CA LEU A 427 -13.43 -0.65 3.57
C LEU A 427 -14.87 -0.29 3.96
N VAL A 428 -15.75 -0.06 2.98
CA VAL A 428 -17.14 0.31 3.25
C VAL A 428 -17.83 -0.76 4.08
N GLU A 429 -17.66 -2.04 3.74
CA GLU A 429 -18.22 -3.17 4.49
C GLU A 429 -17.71 -3.22 5.94
N LYS A 430 -16.40 -2.99 6.16
CA LYS A 430 -15.81 -2.94 7.50
C LYS A 430 -16.34 -1.78 8.34
N LEU A 431 -16.69 -0.65 7.72
CA LEU A 431 -17.23 0.52 8.41
C LEU A 431 -18.74 0.39 8.70
N MET A 432 -19.50 -0.41 7.94
CA MET A 432 -20.96 -0.54 8.12
C MET A 432 -21.42 -0.76 9.58
N PRO A 433 -20.83 -1.68 10.38
CA PRO A 433 -21.27 -1.89 11.75
C PRO A 433 -21.16 -0.64 12.63
N VAL A 434 -20.06 0.12 12.51
CA VAL A 434 -19.87 1.33 13.30
C VAL A 434 -20.70 2.49 12.76
N SER A 435 -20.81 2.62 11.43
CA SER A 435 -21.63 3.63 10.78
C SER A 435 -23.12 3.54 11.15
N ARG A 436 -23.66 2.32 11.27
CA ARG A 436 -25.04 2.09 11.77
C ARG A 436 -25.21 2.50 13.23
N ARG A 437 -24.23 2.15 14.08
CA ARG A 437 -24.24 2.59 15.48
C ARG A 437 -24.22 4.11 15.56
N TRP A 438 -23.41 4.80 14.74
CA TRP A 438 -23.36 6.26 14.75
C TRP A 438 -24.67 6.92 14.37
N ALA A 439 -25.25 6.48 13.25
CA ALA A 439 -26.52 7.03 12.76
C ALA A 439 -27.58 6.96 13.86
N LYS A 440 -27.65 5.82 14.56
CA LYS A 440 -28.59 5.61 15.67
C LYS A 440 -28.23 6.40 16.94
N GLU A 441 -27.00 6.31 17.42
CA GLU A 441 -26.62 6.84 18.74
C GLU A 441 -26.44 8.37 18.72
N TYR A 442 -25.83 8.93 17.68
CA TYR A 442 -25.52 10.37 17.61
C TYR A 442 -26.63 11.15 16.91
N TYR A 443 -27.09 10.68 15.75
CA TYR A 443 -28.11 11.39 14.95
C TYR A 443 -29.55 10.95 15.27
N ASN A 444 -29.75 9.83 15.97
CA ASN A 444 -31.07 9.22 16.19
C ASN A 444 -31.83 8.95 14.86
N LEU A 445 -31.08 8.51 13.85
CA LEU A 445 -31.58 8.17 12.51
C LEU A 445 -31.37 6.67 12.22
N PRO A 446 -32.22 6.06 11.37
CA PRO A 446 -31.94 4.75 10.81
C PRO A 446 -30.79 4.82 9.79
N GLY A 447 -30.39 3.67 9.25
CA GLY A 447 -29.39 3.60 8.19
C GLY A 447 -27.96 3.65 8.73
N ALA A 448 -27.05 4.25 7.95
CA ALA A 448 -25.62 4.32 8.23
C ALA A 448 -25.08 5.74 8.01
N TYR A 449 -24.15 6.15 8.86
CA TYR A 449 -23.40 7.42 8.75
C TYR A 449 -21.91 7.14 8.56
N PHE A 450 -21.34 7.63 7.46
CA PHE A 450 -19.90 7.62 7.24
C PHE A 450 -19.32 8.99 7.62
N PRO A 451 -18.36 9.04 8.56
CA PRO A 451 -17.76 10.29 9.01
C PRO A 451 -16.72 10.81 8.02
N HIS A 452 -16.32 12.07 8.21
CA HIS A 452 -15.21 12.71 7.51
C HIS A 452 -13.88 11.96 7.63
N SER A 453 -13.59 11.39 8.81
CA SER A 453 -12.37 10.63 9.09
C SER A 453 -12.73 9.23 9.59
N ALA A 454 -12.13 8.20 8.99
CA ALA A 454 -12.27 6.81 9.40
C ALA A 454 -10.92 6.08 9.37
N TYR A 455 -10.88 4.88 9.96
CA TYR A 455 -9.67 4.10 10.14
C TYR A 455 -9.90 2.60 9.94
N PRO A 456 -8.86 1.83 9.57
CA PRO A 456 -8.93 0.37 9.52
C PRO A 456 -8.77 -0.28 10.91
N VAL A 457 -9.30 0.36 11.95
CA VAL A 457 -9.22 -0.07 13.35
C VAL A 457 -10.62 -0.16 13.94
N GLU A 458 -10.74 -0.80 15.09
CA GLU A 458 -12.03 -0.87 15.79
C GLU A 458 -12.38 0.50 16.39
N MET A 459 -13.46 1.10 15.90
CA MET A 459 -13.98 2.38 16.37
C MET A 459 -15.30 2.19 17.12
N THR A 460 -15.48 2.91 18.23
CA THR A 460 -16.71 2.95 19.03
C THR A 460 -17.33 4.34 19.14
N MET A 461 -16.54 5.41 18.93
CA MET A 461 -16.98 6.81 18.73
C MET A 461 -16.47 7.43 17.40
N ASN A 462 -17.16 8.48 16.89
CA ASN A 462 -16.73 9.17 15.66
C ASN A 462 -15.38 9.74 16.06
N PRO A 463 -14.28 9.36 15.39
CA PRO A 463 -12.96 9.63 15.92
C PRO A 463 -12.77 11.13 16.13
N TYR A 464 -13.23 11.96 15.19
CA TYR A 464 -13.04 13.41 15.22
C TYR A 464 -14.30 14.18 14.79
N PRO A 465 -15.26 14.38 15.71
CA PRO A 465 -16.44 15.20 15.46
C PRO A 465 -16.11 16.70 15.58
N ALA A 466 -15.00 17.14 14.98
CA ALA A 466 -14.52 18.51 15.05
C ALA A 466 -15.52 19.43 14.33
N PRO A 467 -16.18 20.40 15.00
CA PRO A 467 -17.32 21.11 14.42
C PRO A 467 -17.09 21.87 13.10
N ASP A 468 -15.85 22.29 12.85
CA ASP A 468 -15.46 23.11 11.70
C ASP A 468 -15.33 22.34 10.38
N TRP A 469 -15.01 21.04 10.43
CA TRP A 469 -14.81 20.20 9.24
C TRP A 469 -15.35 18.77 9.39
N GLY A 470 -15.44 18.25 10.62
CA GLY A 470 -15.85 16.87 10.93
C GLY A 470 -17.35 16.65 11.10
N TRP A 471 -18.18 17.68 10.94
CA TRP A 471 -19.67 17.59 10.94
C TRP A 471 -20.29 17.60 9.55
N GLU A 472 -19.48 17.32 8.54
CA GLU A 472 -19.94 17.02 7.20
C GLU A 472 -20.72 15.69 7.21
N ILE A 473 -21.85 15.63 6.48
CA ILE A 473 -22.69 14.43 6.34
C ILE A 473 -22.78 13.94 4.89
N CYS A 474 -22.25 14.72 3.95
CA CYS A 474 -22.36 14.49 2.51
C CYS A 474 -21.45 13.32 2.05
N GLU A 475 -20.53 12.89 2.90
CA GLU A 475 -19.65 11.75 2.71
C GLU A 475 -20.43 10.44 2.71
N THR A 476 -21.57 10.37 3.42
CA THR A 476 -22.40 9.16 3.48
C THR A 476 -22.87 8.72 2.08
N PRO A 477 -23.59 9.55 1.30
CA PRO A 477 -23.97 9.18 -0.06
C PRO A 477 -22.78 9.08 -1.02
N TRP A 478 -21.70 9.84 -0.80
CA TRP A 478 -20.51 9.75 -1.66
C TRP A 478 -19.75 8.42 -1.47
N THR A 479 -19.67 7.93 -0.25
CA THR A 479 -18.96 6.69 0.11
C THR A 479 -19.52 5.47 -0.65
N VAL A 480 -20.83 5.42 -0.86
CA VAL A 480 -21.46 4.27 -1.52
C VAL A 480 -21.48 4.39 -3.06
N GLN A 481 -21.11 5.54 -3.61
CA GLN A 481 -21.13 5.78 -5.06
C GLN A 481 -20.18 4.84 -5.80
N GLY A 482 -18.98 4.60 -5.24
CA GLY A 482 -18.00 3.66 -5.81
C GLY A 482 -18.50 2.21 -5.85
N LEU A 483 -19.40 1.82 -4.94
CA LEU A 483 -20.03 0.49 -4.94
C LEU A 483 -21.02 0.36 -6.11
N TRP A 484 -21.81 1.40 -6.34
CA TRP A 484 -22.73 1.43 -7.49
C TRP A 484 -21.98 1.41 -8.82
N TRP A 485 -20.89 2.19 -8.95
CA TRP A 485 -20.05 2.14 -10.14
C TRP A 485 -19.43 0.76 -10.36
N HIS A 486 -19.00 0.07 -9.30
CA HIS A 486 -18.49 -1.29 -9.45
C HIS A 486 -19.52 -2.23 -10.09
N TYR A 487 -20.79 -2.15 -9.65
CA TYR A 487 -21.87 -2.89 -10.28
C TYR A 487 -22.10 -2.44 -11.73
N LEU A 488 -22.13 -1.15 -12.03
CA LEU A 488 -22.38 -0.67 -13.40
C LEU A 488 -21.31 -1.12 -14.41
N TYR A 489 -20.05 -1.24 -13.97
CA TYR A 489 -18.95 -1.67 -14.83
C TYR A 489 -18.83 -3.20 -14.94
N SER A 490 -19.24 -3.97 -13.92
CA SER A 490 -19.22 -5.45 -13.95
C SER A 490 -20.52 -6.08 -14.44
N MET A 491 -21.65 -5.41 -14.21
CA MET A 491 -23.01 -5.97 -14.21
C MET A 491 -23.16 -7.21 -13.32
N ASP A 492 -22.32 -7.35 -12.28
CA ASP A 492 -22.36 -8.49 -11.35
C ASP A 492 -23.51 -8.31 -10.34
N VAL A 493 -24.62 -9.02 -10.59
CA VAL A 493 -25.82 -8.98 -9.76
C VAL A 493 -25.58 -9.62 -8.39
N ASP A 494 -24.67 -10.58 -8.26
CA ASP A 494 -24.37 -11.22 -6.98
C ASP A 494 -23.53 -10.28 -6.10
N TYR A 495 -22.55 -9.58 -6.68
CA TYR A 495 -21.86 -8.46 -6.01
C TYR A 495 -22.87 -7.40 -5.54
N LEU A 496 -23.77 -6.95 -6.42
CA LEU A 496 -24.78 -5.95 -6.05
C LEU A 496 -25.61 -6.43 -4.86
N ARG A 497 -26.13 -7.66 -4.90
CA ARG A 497 -27.00 -8.21 -3.87
C ARG A 497 -26.28 -8.39 -2.53
N THR A 498 -25.03 -8.86 -2.56
CA THR A 498 -24.34 -9.34 -1.34
C THR A 498 -23.43 -8.29 -0.70
N ARG A 499 -22.91 -7.34 -1.49
CA ARG A 499 -21.88 -6.38 -1.04
C ARG A 499 -22.31 -4.92 -1.15
N ALA A 500 -22.97 -4.52 -2.24
CA ALA A 500 -23.25 -3.11 -2.51
C ALA A 500 -24.64 -2.61 -2.10
N PHE A 501 -25.69 -3.42 -2.28
CA PHE A 501 -27.07 -2.96 -2.13
C PHE A 501 -27.39 -2.49 -0.71
N THR A 502 -27.00 -3.26 0.31
CA THR A 502 -27.28 -2.91 1.70
C THR A 502 -26.60 -1.60 2.12
N PRO A 503 -25.29 -1.38 1.89
CA PRO A 503 -24.68 -0.08 2.14
C PRO A 503 -25.38 1.08 1.40
N ILE A 504 -25.72 0.89 0.11
CA ILE A 504 -26.39 1.93 -0.69
C ILE A 504 -27.77 2.26 -0.10
N ALA A 505 -28.57 1.25 0.24
CA ALA A 505 -29.92 1.44 0.75
C ALA A 505 -29.94 2.09 2.14
N GLU A 506 -28.91 1.89 2.95
CA GLU A 506 -28.80 2.48 4.29
C GLU A 506 -28.13 3.85 4.31
N ALA A 507 -27.51 4.28 3.21
CA ALA A 507 -26.91 5.61 3.05
C ALA A 507 -27.90 6.67 2.54
N VAL A 508 -29.14 6.28 2.24
CA VAL A 508 -30.26 7.11 1.75
C VAL A 508 -31.36 7.09 2.79
#